data_AF-A0A1C5W7P2-F1
#
_entry.id   AF-A0A1C5W7P2-F1
#
_cell.length_a   1.000
_cell.length_b   1.000
_cell.length_c   1.000
_cell.angle_alpha   90.00
_cell.angle_beta   90.00
_cell.angle_gamma   90.00
#
_symmetry.space_group_name_H-M   'P 1'
#
loop_
_entity.id
_entity.type
_entity.pdbx_description
1 polymer ?
#
loop_
_entity_poly.entity_id
_entity_poly.type
_entity_poly.pdbx_seq_one_letter_code
_entity_poly.pdbx_strand_id
1 'polypeptide(L)'
;MKYYITYEEPLKGRCFTEKQMHEVYRDLADKKEYPTFDIWFSDMLKSGVFERVTITAHTYVCQLPETVQNHILQECKETFESLAFPVDIEAELENVKGCKMCDLEDTIDVQKYYYTRYL
;
A
#
# COMPACT_ATOMS: atom_id res chain seq x y z
N MET A 1 -2.70 6.73 4.56
CA MET A 1 -2.73 6.26 3.17
C MET A 1 -3.43 4.91 3.14
N LYS A 2 -4.38 4.68 2.23
CA LYS A 2 -5.17 3.44 2.18
C LYS A 2 -4.83 2.67 0.91
N TYR A 3 -4.67 1.37 1.09
CA TYR A 3 -4.32 0.43 0.02
C TYR A 3 -5.39 -0.65 -0.11
N TYR A 4 -5.63 -1.07 -1.34
CA TYR A 4 -6.66 -2.02 -1.72
C TYR A 4 -6.05 -3.09 -2.62
N ILE A 5 -6.25 -4.36 -2.28
CA ILE A 5 -5.75 -5.50 -3.06
C ILE A 5 -6.93 -6.29 -3.62
N THR A 6 -6.76 -6.86 -4.80
CA THR A 6 -7.72 -7.80 -5.39
C THR A 6 -7.03 -9.11 -5.75
N TYR A 7 -7.76 -10.21 -5.68
CA TYR A 7 -7.30 -11.54 -6.07
C TYR A 7 -8.01 -12.05 -7.34
N GLU A 8 -8.80 -11.19 -7.98
CA GLU A 8 -9.58 -11.49 -9.18
C GLU A 8 -8.83 -11.10 -10.46
N GLU A 9 -8.98 -11.91 -11.50
CA GLU A 9 -8.44 -11.60 -12.83
C GLU A 9 -9.21 -10.44 -13.48
N PRO A 10 -8.56 -9.54 -14.25
CA PRO A 10 -7.15 -9.57 -14.69
C PRO A 10 -6.19 -8.82 -13.74
N LEU A 11 -6.64 -8.41 -12.56
CA LEU A 11 -5.88 -7.55 -11.64
C LEU A 11 -5.30 -8.32 -10.44
N LYS A 12 -5.28 -9.64 -10.52
CA LYS A 12 -4.94 -10.52 -9.41
C LYS A 12 -3.59 -10.18 -8.80
N GLY A 13 -3.57 -10.01 -7.48
CA GLY A 13 -2.39 -9.67 -6.69
C GLY A 13 -1.96 -8.20 -6.77
N ARG A 14 -2.62 -7.38 -7.58
CA ARG A 14 -2.30 -5.95 -7.69
C ARG A 14 -2.88 -5.18 -6.50
N CYS A 15 -2.09 -4.20 -6.05
CA CYS A 15 -2.45 -3.30 -4.97
C CYS A 15 -2.60 -1.87 -5.50
N PHE A 16 -3.61 -1.16 -5.01
CA PHE A 16 -4.02 0.15 -5.50
C PHE A 16 -4.18 1.12 -4.33
N THR A 17 -3.73 2.35 -4.53
CA THR A 17 -4.15 3.48 -3.70
C THR A 17 -5.59 3.87 -4.00
N GLU A 18 -6.23 4.64 -3.12
CA GLU A 18 -7.59 5.17 -3.37
C GLU A 18 -7.68 5.97 -4.68
N LYS A 19 -6.64 6.76 -4.99
CA LYS A 19 -6.55 7.48 -6.27
C LYS A 19 -6.55 6.52 -7.46
N GLN A 20 -5.79 5.44 -7.39
CA GLN A 20 -5.77 4.43 -8.44
C GLN A 20 -7.08 3.64 -8.51
N MET A 21 -7.82 3.48 -7.41
CA MET A 21 -9.16 2.89 -7.45
C MET A 21 -10.13 3.72 -8.30
N HIS A 22 -10.00 5.06 -8.32
CA HIS A 22 -10.78 5.88 -9.25
C HIS A 22 -10.43 5.61 -10.72
N GLU A 23 -9.17 5.30 -11.03
CA GLU A 23 -8.74 4.91 -12.38
C GLU A 23 -9.29 3.54 -12.76
N VAL A 24 -9.21 2.57 -11.86
CA VAL A 24 -9.83 1.24 -12.03
C VAL A 24 -11.34 1.37 -12.28
N TYR A 25 -12.03 2.19 -11.48
CA TYR A 25 -13.44 2.47 -11.70
C TYR A 25 -13.68 3.08 -13.09
N ARG A 26 -12.95 4.14 -13.45
CA ARG A 26 -13.09 4.82 -14.74
C ARG A 26 -12.97 3.85 -15.90
N ASP A 27 -11.98 2.96 -15.84
CA ASP A 27 -11.58 2.12 -16.98
C ASP A 27 -12.33 0.78 -17.05
N LEU A 28 -12.73 0.19 -15.92
CA LEU A 28 -13.27 -1.18 -15.88
C LEU A 28 -14.74 -1.29 -15.44
N ALA A 29 -15.28 -0.36 -14.67
CA ALA A 29 -16.63 -0.53 -14.13
C ALA A 29 -17.72 -0.21 -15.17
N ASP A 30 -18.78 -1.02 -15.23
CA ASP A 30 -19.98 -0.72 -16.02
C ASP A 30 -20.72 0.48 -15.41
N LYS A 31 -20.78 1.59 -16.15
CA LYS A 31 -21.39 2.85 -15.71
C LYS A 31 -22.92 2.82 -15.72
N LYS A 32 -23.54 1.84 -16.40
CA LYS A 32 -24.99 1.63 -16.33
C LYS A 32 -25.38 1.00 -15.00
N GLU A 33 -24.61 0.03 -14.54
CA GLU A 33 -24.81 -0.64 -13.25
C GLU A 33 -24.31 0.21 -12.08
N TYR A 34 -23.15 0.86 -12.25
CA TYR A 34 -22.51 1.68 -11.23
C TYR A 34 -22.30 3.12 -11.72
N PRO A 35 -23.34 3.99 -11.64
CA PRO A 35 -23.26 5.37 -12.12
C PRO A 35 -22.24 6.25 -11.39
N THR A 36 -21.88 5.89 -10.15
CA THR A 36 -20.91 6.64 -9.35
C THR A 36 -19.86 5.73 -8.74
N PHE A 37 -18.69 6.32 -8.46
CA PHE A 37 -17.58 5.64 -7.81
C PHE A 37 -17.97 5.05 -6.45
N ASP A 38 -18.70 5.80 -5.62
CA ASP A 38 -19.01 5.37 -4.25
C ASP A 38 -19.88 4.10 -4.21
N ILE A 39 -20.82 3.96 -5.14
CA ILE A 39 -21.66 2.76 -5.24
C ILE A 39 -20.80 1.56 -5.64
N TRP A 40 -20.01 1.70 -6.71
CA TRP A 40 -19.08 0.66 -7.16
C TRP A 40 -18.11 0.26 -6.06
N PHE A 41 -17.45 1.24 -5.46
CA PHE A 41 -16.41 1.03 -4.48
C PHE A 41 -16.96 0.38 -3.20
N SER A 42 -18.14 0.80 -2.73
CA SER A 42 -18.79 0.13 -1.61
C SER A 42 -19.13 -1.33 -1.93
N ASP A 43 -19.56 -1.63 -3.15
CA ASP A 43 -19.94 -2.98 -3.55
C ASP A 43 -18.73 -3.89 -3.71
N MET A 44 -17.66 -3.39 -4.34
CA MET A 44 -16.37 -4.09 -4.47
C MET A 44 -15.78 -4.50 -3.12
N LEU A 45 -15.91 -3.63 -2.10
CA LEU A 45 -15.44 -3.95 -0.75
C LEU A 45 -16.36 -4.91 0.01
N LYS A 46 -17.68 -4.84 -0.22
CA LYS A 46 -18.66 -5.71 0.45
C LYS A 46 -18.68 -7.12 -0.12
N SER A 47 -18.47 -7.23 -1.43
CA SER A 47 -18.40 -8.51 -2.15
C SER A 47 -17.07 -9.23 -1.96
N GLY A 48 -16.03 -8.53 -1.49
CA GLY A 48 -14.69 -9.08 -1.32
C GLY A 48 -13.86 -9.11 -2.61
N VAL A 49 -14.36 -8.53 -3.72
CA VAL A 49 -13.58 -8.36 -4.95
C VAL A 49 -12.33 -7.52 -4.68
N PHE A 50 -12.45 -6.52 -3.80
CA PHE A 50 -11.32 -5.78 -3.25
C PHE A 50 -11.32 -5.84 -1.72
N GLU A 51 -10.12 -5.94 -1.15
CA GLU A 51 -9.91 -5.94 0.29
C GLU A 51 -9.00 -4.77 0.69
N ARG A 52 -9.23 -4.23 1.89
CA ARG A 52 -8.33 -3.24 2.49
C ARG A 52 -7.07 -3.94 3.01
N VAL A 53 -5.91 -3.46 2.59
CA VAL A 53 -4.64 -3.94 3.13
C VAL A 53 -4.51 -3.45 4.58
N THR A 54 -4.42 -4.39 5.52
CA THR A 54 -4.25 -4.10 6.94
C THR A 54 -2.77 -4.07 7.27
N ILE A 55 -2.26 -2.90 7.64
CA ILE A 55 -0.87 -2.71 8.05
C ILE A 55 -0.86 -2.33 9.52
N THR A 56 -0.05 -3.03 10.30
CA THR A 56 0.13 -2.79 11.73
C THR A 56 1.60 -2.54 12.03
N ALA A 57 1.88 -2.03 13.23
CA ALA A 57 3.25 -1.87 13.73
C ALA A 57 4.09 -3.15 13.65
N HIS A 58 3.47 -4.31 13.81
CA HIS A 58 4.14 -5.62 13.86
C HIS A 58 4.18 -6.35 12.52
N THR A 59 3.62 -5.76 11.46
CA THR A 59 3.66 -6.32 10.10
C THR A 59 5.08 -6.16 9.54
N TYR A 60 5.62 -7.22 8.93
CA TYR A 60 6.92 -7.14 8.25
C TYR A 60 6.76 -6.51 6.87
N VAL A 61 7.76 -5.73 6.44
CA VAL A 61 7.75 -5.09 5.10
C VAL A 61 7.60 -6.14 4.00
N CYS A 62 8.36 -7.24 4.05
CA CYS A 62 8.29 -8.32 3.06
C CYS A 62 6.93 -9.03 2.97
N GLN A 63 6.04 -8.87 3.96
CA GLN A 63 4.69 -9.44 3.95
C GLN A 63 3.65 -8.53 3.29
N LEU A 64 4.01 -7.29 2.99
CA LEU A 64 3.10 -6.31 2.38
C LEU A 64 2.97 -6.57 0.87
N PRO A 65 1.89 -6.10 0.22
CA PRO A 65 1.81 -6.11 -1.23
C PRO A 65 2.96 -5.32 -1.85
N GLU A 66 3.45 -5.76 -3.01
CA GLU A 66 4.65 -5.21 -3.68
C GLU A 66 4.59 -3.68 -3.85
N THR A 67 3.43 -3.13 -4.23
CA THR A 67 3.24 -1.68 -4.36
C THR A 67 3.51 -0.93 -3.06
N VAL A 68 3.12 -1.50 -1.92
CA VAL A 68 3.36 -0.91 -0.61
C VAL A 68 4.83 -1.02 -0.23
N GLN A 69 5.45 -2.18 -0.48
CA GLN A 69 6.88 -2.38 -0.27
C GLN A 69 7.69 -1.34 -1.05
N ASN A 70 7.37 -1.14 -2.33
CA ASN A 70 8.08 -0.20 -3.20
C ASN A 70 7.97 1.25 -2.70
N HIS A 71 6.82 1.67 -2.19
CA HIS A 71 6.70 3.00 -1.58
C HIS A 71 7.56 3.14 -0.32
N ILE A 72 7.53 2.16 0.58
CA ILE A 72 8.34 2.17 1.80
C ILE A 72 9.84 2.21 1.44
N LEU A 73 10.28 1.34 0.54
CA LEU A 73 11.68 1.27 0.10
C LEU A 73 12.11 2.58 -0.57
N GLN A 74 11.24 3.21 -1.36
CA GLN A 74 11.55 4.49 -1.99
C GLN A 74 11.70 5.63 -0.96
N GLU A 75 10.84 5.70 0.05
CA GLU A 75 10.99 6.69 1.12
C GLU A 75 12.24 6.45 1.97
N CYS A 76 12.52 5.19 2.34
CA CYS A 76 13.75 4.84 3.04
C CYS A 76 14.98 5.22 2.21
N LYS A 77 14.96 4.94 0.91
CA LYS A 77 16.03 5.32 -0.01
C LYS A 77 16.27 6.83 -0.01
N GLU A 78 15.21 7.63 -0.10
CA GLU A 78 15.30 9.09 -0.04
C GLU A 78 15.89 9.59 1.29
N THR A 79 15.47 8.99 2.41
CA THR A 79 16.07 9.28 3.73
C THR A 79 17.56 8.93 3.74
N PHE A 80 17.95 7.74 3.29
CA PHE A 80 19.34 7.30 3.29
C PHE A 80 20.23 8.15 2.38
N GLU A 81 19.75 8.53 1.19
CA GLU A 81 20.45 9.43 0.27
C GLU A 81 20.61 10.86 0.84
N SER A 82 19.78 11.26 1.80
CA SER A 82 19.87 12.57 2.45
C SER A 82 20.91 12.63 3.58
N LEU A 83 21.47 11.49 4.00
CA LEU A 83 22.43 11.45 5.11
C LEU A 83 23.78 12.05 4.70
N ALA A 84 24.40 12.77 5.64
CA ALA A 84 25.67 13.48 5.39
C ALA A 84 26.90 12.55 5.27
N PHE A 85 26.74 11.26 5.57
CA PHE A 85 27.80 10.25 5.56
C PHE A 85 27.48 9.16 4.52
N PRO A 86 28.50 8.46 3.99
CA PRO A 86 28.26 7.41 3.01
C PRO A 86 27.46 6.26 3.62
N VAL A 87 26.43 5.83 2.92
CA VAL A 87 25.57 4.70 3.26
C VAL A 87 25.55 3.72 2.09
N ASP A 88 25.66 2.43 2.37
CA ASP A 88 25.41 1.39 1.38
C ASP A 88 23.89 1.23 1.20
N ILE A 89 23.34 1.97 0.25
CA ILE A 89 21.89 2.04 0.01
C ILE A 89 21.30 0.66 -0.31
N GLU A 90 22.02 -0.17 -1.07
CA GLU A 90 21.52 -1.49 -1.46
C GLU A 90 21.45 -2.43 -0.25
N ALA A 91 22.48 -2.45 0.58
CA ALA A 91 22.50 -3.24 1.81
C ALA A 91 21.41 -2.78 2.79
N GLU A 92 21.23 -1.47 2.98
CA GLU A 92 20.20 -0.94 3.89
C GLU A 92 18.78 -1.24 3.38
N LEU A 93 18.51 -1.13 2.07
CA LEU A 93 17.20 -1.49 1.52
C LEU A 93 16.89 -2.98 1.65
N GLU A 94 17.90 -3.86 1.61
CA GLU A 94 17.68 -5.28 1.88
C GLU A 94 17.35 -5.53 3.36
N ASN A 95 17.99 -4.80 4.29
CA ASN A 95 17.63 -4.84 5.71
C ASN A 95 16.19 -4.39 5.95
N VAL A 96 15.74 -3.30 5.29
CA VAL A 96 14.38 -2.75 5.42
C VAL A 96 13.31 -3.79 5.10
N LYS A 97 13.52 -4.69 4.14
CA LYS A 97 12.56 -5.77 3.82
C LYS A 97 12.31 -6.71 5.00
N GLY A 98 13.33 -6.91 5.83
CA GLY A 98 13.27 -7.75 7.04
C GLY A 98 12.74 -7.03 8.29
N CYS A 99 12.53 -5.71 8.23
CA CYS A 99 12.04 -4.91 9.34
C CYS A 99 10.53 -5.06 9.53
N LYS A 100 10.08 -4.91 10.78
CA LYS A 100 8.69 -4.57 11.06
C LYS A 100 8.48 -3.10 10.78
N MET A 101 7.23 -2.71 10.52
CA MET A 101 6.90 -1.30 10.31
C MET A 101 7.35 -0.40 11.46
N CYS A 102 7.21 -0.85 12.72
CA CYS A 102 7.65 -0.06 13.87
C CYS A 102 9.16 0.19 13.92
N ASP A 103 9.97 -0.72 13.35
CA ASP A 103 11.42 -0.59 13.35
C ASP A 103 11.89 0.57 12.43
N LEU A 104 11.00 1.06 11.56
CA LEU A 104 11.25 2.14 10.61
C LEU A 104 10.75 3.52 11.09
N GLU A 105 10.17 3.61 12.29
CA GLU A 105 9.58 4.85 12.83
C GLU A 105 10.58 6.00 12.95
N ASP A 106 11.86 5.69 13.20
CA ASP A 106 12.94 6.67 13.25
C ASP A 106 13.48 7.06 11.86
N THR A 107 13.06 6.37 10.80
CA THR A 107 13.56 6.56 9.41
C THR A 107 12.53 7.25 8.50
N ILE A 108 11.26 6.86 8.60
CA ILE A 108 10.17 7.41 7.78
C ILE A 108 8.89 7.54 8.63
N ASP A 109 7.94 8.36 8.17
CA ASP A 109 6.60 8.43 8.76
C ASP A 109 5.78 7.18 8.41
N VAL A 110 5.95 6.10 9.18
CA VAL A 110 5.19 4.85 8.99
C VAL A 110 3.75 4.94 9.48
N GLN A 111 3.42 5.90 10.34
CA GLN A 111 2.07 6.03 10.93
C GLN A 111 1.02 6.23 9.85
N LYS A 112 1.38 6.92 8.76
CA LYS A 112 0.50 7.09 7.60
C LYS A 112 0.15 5.79 6.89
N TYR A 113 0.89 4.70 7.07
CA TYR A 113 0.59 3.39 6.49
C TYR A 113 -0.35 2.57 7.36
N TYR A 114 -0.36 2.80 8.68
CA TYR A 114 -1.15 2.00 9.59
C TYR A 114 -2.64 2.12 9.32
N TYR A 115 -3.30 0.96 9.37
CA TYR A 115 -4.75 0.90 9.32
C TYR A 115 -5.31 0.99 10.73
N THR A 116 -5.88 2.14 11.08
CA THR A 116 -6.67 2.29 12.31
C THR A 116 -8.11 1.95 12.00
N ARG A 117 -8.59 0.80 12.46
CA ARG A 117 -10.02 0.52 12.54
C ARG A 117 -10.56 1.36 13.70
N TYR A 118 -11.12 2.55 13.41
CA TYR A 118 -11.99 3.19 14.39
C TYR A 118 -13.16 2.21 14.62
N LEU A 119 -13.22 1.65 15.83
CA LEU A 119 -14.36 0.89 16.33
C LEU A 119 -15.55 1.81 16.54
#